data_AF-A0A1I0SDQ1-F1
#
_entry.id   AF-A0A1I0SDQ1-F1
#
_cell.length_a   1.000
_cell.length_b   1.000
_cell.length_c   1.000
_cell.angle_alpha   90.00
_cell.angle_beta   90.00
_cell.angle_gamma   90.00
#
_symmetry.space_group_name_H-M   'P 1'
#
loop_
_entity.id
_entity.type
_entity.pdbx_description
1 polymer ?
#
loop_
_entity_poly.entity_id
_entity_poly.type
_entity_poly.pdbx_seq_one_letter_code
_entity_poly.pdbx_strand_id
1 'polypeptide(L)'
;MQKSEYYSLFEGLEEKALERAWLNRDFEIERYWQRASYFWAFTAAAFAGFFALAASSTIEIRFPQLQFFVICLGLIFSVGWLLVNIGSKKWQKNWEKHIDMLEDIVTGPIYKTVLEKKSFSVSNINIIVNSAVIAIWALLFFDFLFVKMSFKCDSHCKPDLLIIIACLITFICLALMVWGPGKTGSIRKPFSFVKREISYKN
;
A
#
# COMPACT_ATOMS: atom_id res chain seq x y z
N MET A 1 8.29 -1.12 26.84
CA MET A 1 7.46 -1.93 27.74
C MET A 1 8.18 -3.24 27.98
N GLN A 2 8.48 -3.57 29.24
CA GLN A 2 9.05 -4.87 29.58
C GLN A 2 7.97 -5.98 29.49
N LYS A 3 8.37 -7.26 29.37
CA LYS A 3 7.42 -8.38 29.22
C LYS A 3 6.44 -8.49 30.41
N SER A 4 6.93 -8.26 31.63
CA SER A 4 6.12 -8.21 32.86
C SER A 4 5.10 -7.06 32.85
N GLU A 5 5.54 -5.86 32.46
CA GLU A 5 4.70 -4.67 32.31
C GLU A 5 3.58 -4.90 31.29
N TYR A 6 3.87 -5.58 30.18
CA TYR A 6 2.86 -5.95 29.19
C TYR A 6 1.78 -6.88 29.78
N TYR A 7 2.17 -7.93 30.50
CA TYR A 7 1.20 -8.86 31.09
C TYR A 7 0.33 -8.21 32.16
N SER A 8 0.89 -7.29 32.96
CA SER A 8 0.10 -6.54 33.95
C SER A 8 -1.07 -5.75 33.37
N LEU A 9 -1.05 -5.46 32.05
CA LEU A 9 -2.17 -4.79 31.37
C LEU A 9 -3.38 -5.71 31.13
N PHE A 10 -3.19 -7.02 31.21
CA PHE A 10 -4.18 -8.04 30.87
C PHE A 10 -4.44 -9.01 32.03
N GLU A 11 -3.99 -8.68 33.25
CA GLU A 11 -4.18 -9.51 34.43
C GLU A 11 -5.68 -9.83 34.64
N GLY A 12 -6.02 -11.11 34.64
CA GLY A 12 -7.40 -11.61 34.75
C GLY A 12 -8.24 -11.50 33.46
N LEU A 13 -7.64 -11.07 32.34
CA LEU A 13 -8.28 -10.90 31.03
C LEU A 13 -7.48 -11.56 29.89
N GLU A 14 -6.53 -12.43 30.22
CA GLU A 14 -5.54 -12.99 29.31
C GLU A 14 -6.21 -13.76 28.17
N GLU A 15 -7.19 -14.61 28.49
CA GLU A 15 -7.99 -15.37 27.51
C GLU A 15 -8.72 -14.45 26.54
N LYS A 16 -9.42 -13.43 27.05
CA LYS A 16 -10.18 -12.46 26.22
C LYS A 16 -9.25 -11.62 25.36
N ALA A 17 -8.08 -11.25 25.89
CA ALA A 17 -7.08 -10.51 25.13
C ALA A 17 -6.50 -11.36 24.00
N LEU A 18 -6.20 -12.64 24.26
CA LEU A 18 -5.72 -13.58 23.26
C LEU A 18 -6.77 -13.82 22.16
N GLU A 19 -8.03 -14.09 22.54
CA GLU A 19 -9.14 -14.24 21.61
C GLU A 19 -9.29 -13.01 20.71
N ARG A 20 -9.25 -11.81 21.29
CA ARG A 20 -9.35 -10.58 20.51
C ARG A 20 -8.15 -10.36 19.59
N ALA A 21 -6.95 -10.76 20.00
CA ALA A 21 -5.77 -10.69 19.15
C ALA A 21 -5.89 -11.63 17.93
N TRP A 22 -6.39 -12.86 18.13
CA TRP A 22 -6.70 -13.78 17.05
C TRP A 22 -7.74 -13.22 16.08
N LEU A 23 -8.88 -12.74 16.59
CA LEU A 23 -9.94 -12.14 15.77
C LEU A 23 -9.45 -10.96 14.94
N ASN A 24 -8.65 -10.07 15.53
CA ASN A 24 -8.12 -8.93 14.79
C ASN A 24 -7.07 -9.35 13.75
N ARG A 25 -6.26 -10.37 14.04
CA ARG A 25 -5.29 -10.93 13.08
C ARG A 25 -6.02 -11.51 11.88
N ASP A 26 -7.08 -12.30 12.10
CA ASP A 26 -7.87 -12.91 11.02
C ASP A 26 -8.60 -11.84 10.19
N PHE A 27 -9.20 -10.86 10.86
CA PHE A 27 -9.80 -9.71 10.21
C PHE A 27 -8.80 -8.96 9.31
N GLU A 28 -7.57 -8.72 9.77
CA GLU A 28 -6.55 -8.05 8.95
C GLU A 28 -6.11 -8.89 7.74
N ILE A 29 -6.07 -10.22 7.87
CA ILE A 29 -5.78 -11.13 6.73
C ILE A 29 -6.91 -11.06 5.70
N GLU A 30 -8.16 -11.13 6.12
CA GLU A 30 -9.32 -11.02 5.22
C GLU A 30 -9.35 -9.67 4.51
N ARG A 31 -9.15 -8.58 5.27
CA ARG A 31 -9.12 -7.24 4.70
C ARG A 31 -7.91 -7.02 3.80
N TYR A 32 -6.78 -7.67 4.05
CA TYR A 32 -5.64 -7.65 3.13
C TYR A 32 -6.02 -8.19 1.75
N TRP A 33 -6.70 -9.34 1.69
CA TRP A 33 -7.17 -9.92 0.43
C TRP A 33 -8.23 -9.06 -0.24
N GLN A 34 -9.21 -8.56 0.51
CA GLN A 34 -10.21 -7.65 -0.03
C GLN A 34 -9.57 -6.39 -0.62
N ARG A 35 -8.53 -5.87 0.05
CA ARG A 35 -7.79 -4.69 -0.43
C ARG A 35 -6.99 -4.97 -1.69
N ALA A 36 -6.35 -6.14 -1.75
CA ALA A 36 -5.65 -6.56 -2.95
C ALA A 36 -6.62 -6.62 -4.15
N SER A 37 -7.79 -7.24 -4.00
CA SER A 37 -8.72 -7.48 -5.12
C SER A 37 -9.09 -6.22 -5.90
N TYR A 38 -9.40 -5.10 -5.22
CA TYR A 38 -9.73 -3.87 -5.96
C TYR A 38 -8.51 -3.26 -6.65
N PHE A 39 -7.31 -3.37 -6.07
CA PHE A 39 -6.08 -2.88 -6.73
C PHE A 39 -5.68 -3.74 -7.92
N TRP A 40 -5.89 -5.06 -7.86
CA TRP A 40 -5.76 -5.94 -9.02
C TRP A 40 -6.71 -5.52 -10.14
N ALA A 41 -7.98 -5.22 -9.81
CA ALA A 41 -8.96 -4.75 -10.78
C ALA A 41 -8.56 -3.40 -11.41
N PHE A 42 -8.12 -2.42 -10.60
CA PHE A 42 -7.64 -1.14 -11.12
C PHE A 42 -6.42 -1.28 -12.02
N THR A 43 -5.48 -2.14 -11.64
CA THR A 43 -4.25 -2.41 -12.42
C THR A 43 -4.60 -3.06 -13.75
N ALA A 44 -5.45 -4.09 -13.75
CA ALA A 44 -5.91 -4.76 -14.96
C ALA A 44 -6.65 -3.81 -15.90
N ALA A 45 -7.56 -2.99 -15.36
CA ALA A 45 -8.30 -2.00 -16.13
C ALA A 45 -7.37 -0.93 -16.72
N ALA A 46 -6.37 -0.45 -15.97
CA ALA A 46 -5.39 0.51 -16.45
C ALA A 46 -4.53 -0.06 -17.59
N PHE A 47 -4.04 -1.29 -17.47
CA PHE A 47 -3.30 -1.95 -18.55
C PHE A 47 -4.17 -2.19 -19.78
N ALA A 48 -5.40 -2.68 -19.61
CA ALA A 48 -6.34 -2.88 -20.72
C ALA A 48 -6.63 -1.56 -21.44
N GLY A 49 -6.88 -0.48 -20.69
CA GLY A 49 -7.06 0.86 -21.25
C GLY A 49 -5.82 1.36 -21.98
N PHE A 50 -4.63 1.17 -21.41
CA PHE A 50 -3.37 1.54 -22.07
C PHE A 50 -3.17 0.82 -23.40
N PHE A 51 -3.34 -0.51 -23.42
CA PHE A 51 -3.15 -1.30 -24.64
C PHE A 51 -4.23 -1.01 -25.69
N ALA A 52 -5.49 -0.79 -25.28
CA ALA A 52 -6.56 -0.40 -26.21
C ALA A 52 -6.27 0.94 -26.89
N LEU A 53 -5.74 1.92 -26.13
CA LEU A 53 -5.31 3.21 -26.67
C LEU A 53 -4.10 3.07 -27.59
N ALA A 54 -3.10 2.27 -27.19
CA ALA A 54 -1.90 2.03 -27.98
C ALA A 54 -2.19 1.31 -29.31
N ALA A 55 -3.25 0.50 -29.37
CA ALA A 55 -3.67 -0.19 -30.59
C ALA A 55 -4.49 0.70 -31.55
N SER A 56 -4.94 1.89 -31.10
CA SER A 56 -5.85 2.74 -31.88
C SER A 56 -5.16 4.00 -32.41
N SER A 57 -4.71 3.95 -33.67
CA SER A 57 -4.08 5.09 -34.35
C SER A 57 -4.99 6.32 -34.44
N THR A 58 -6.30 6.11 -34.65
CA THR A 58 -7.29 7.21 -34.70
C THR A 58 -7.38 7.97 -33.37
N ILE A 59 -7.37 7.25 -32.24
CA ILE A 59 -7.43 7.88 -30.92
C ILE A 59 -6.09 8.54 -30.60
N GLU A 60 -4.95 7.93 -30.95
CA GLU A 60 -3.64 8.52 -30.76
C GLU A 60 -3.50 9.88 -31.48
N ILE A 61 -4.07 10.00 -32.68
CA ILE A 61 -4.05 11.27 -33.44
C ILE A 61 -5.02 12.29 -32.81
N ARG A 62 -6.23 11.87 -32.44
CA ARG A 62 -7.29 12.79 -31.98
C ARG A 62 -7.14 13.22 -30.52
N PHE A 63 -6.63 12.34 -29.67
CA PHE A 63 -6.49 12.52 -28.22
C PHE A 63 -5.14 11.97 -27.72
N PRO A 64 -4.00 12.55 -28.17
CA PRO A 64 -2.67 12.02 -27.86
C PRO A 64 -2.34 11.99 -26.37
N GLN A 65 -2.99 12.83 -25.55
CA GLN A 65 -2.74 12.91 -24.10
C GLN A 65 -3.42 11.79 -23.31
N LEU A 66 -4.43 11.11 -23.89
CA LEU A 66 -5.24 10.13 -23.15
C LEU A 66 -4.39 8.93 -22.69
N GLN A 67 -3.43 8.50 -23.52
CA GLN A 67 -2.48 7.45 -23.14
C GLN A 67 -1.65 7.87 -21.92
N PHE A 68 -1.21 9.13 -21.87
CA PHE A 68 -0.45 9.66 -20.73
C PHE A 68 -1.27 9.72 -19.45
N PHE A 69 -2.55 10.11 -19.53
CA PHE A 69 -3.43 10.11 -18.36
C PHE A 69 -3.61 8.72 -17.76
N VAL A 70 -3.70 7.68 -18.60
CA VAL A 70 -3.75 6.28 -18.12
C VAL A 70 -2.44 5.89 -17.44
N ILE A 71 -1.29 6.29 -17.97
CA ILE A 71 0.01 6.04 -17.32
C ILE A 71 0.08 6.70 -15.94
N CYS A 72 -0.35 7.96 -15.83
CA CYS A 72 -0.41 8.69 -14.56
C CYS A 72 -1.31 7.98 -13.53
N LEU A 73 -2.50 7.54 -13.95
CA LEU A 73 -3.41 6.77 -13.10
C LEU A 73 -2.79 5.43 -12.68
N GLY A 74 -2.13 4.73 -13.60
CA GLY A 74 -1.41 3.50 -13.34
C GLY A 74 -0.36 3.66 -12.24
N LEU A 75 0.45 4.73 -12.31
CA LEU A 75 1.41 5.09 -11.26
C LEU A 75 0.74 5.35 -9.91
N ILE A 76 -0.30 6.19 -9.89
CA ILE A 76 -1.02 6.57 -8.67
C ILE A 76 -1.61 5.32 -7.99
N PHE A 77 -2.30 4.46 -8.75
CA PHE A 77 -2.90 3.24 -8.20
C PHE A 77 -1.85 2.25 -7.71
N SER A 78 -0.75 2.06 -8.45
CA SER A 78 0.29 1.09 -8.08
C SER A 78 1.05 1.52 -6.82
N VAL A 79 1.40 2.82 -6.71
CA VAL A 79 2.03 3.36 -5.50
C VAL A 79 1.07 3.31 -4.31
N GLY A 80 -0.20 3.68 -4.50
CA GLY A 80 -1.23 3.54 -3.47
C GLY A 80 -1.35 2.09 -2.98
N TRP A 81 -1.34 1.13 -3.90
CA TRP A 81 -1.36 -0.29 -3.58
C TRP A 81 -0.15 -0.72 -2.74
N LEU A 82 1.04 -0.20 -3.07
CA LEU A 82 2.27 -0.56 -2.36
C LEU A 82 2.21 -0.09 -0.91
N LEU A 83 1.76 1.16 -0.69
CA LEU A 83 1.61 1.72 0.64
C LEU A 83 0.58 0.96 1.47
N VAL A 84 -0.55 0.56 0.86
CA VAL A 84 -1.57 -0.26 1.52
C VAL A 84 -1.04 -1.66 1.87
N ASN A 85 -0.24 -2.28 1.01
CA ASN A 85 0.41 -3.56 1.30
C ASN A 85 1.37 -3.46 2.51
N ILE A 86 2.19 -2.40 2.54
CA ILE A 86 3.11 -2.12 3.65
C ILE A 86 2.32 -1.89 4.96
N GLY A 87 1.26 -1.08 4.91
CA GLY A 87 0.41 -0.78 6.05
C GLY A 87 -0.29 -2.03 6.61
N SER A 88 -0.87 -2.85 5.73
CA SER A 88 -1.54 -4.10 6.10
C SER A 88 -0.58 -5.07 6.79
N LYS A 89 0.63 -5.22 6.24
CA LYS A 89 1.67 -6.07 6.82
C LYS A 89 2.10 -5.61 8.21
N LYS A 90 2.16 -4.29 8.44
CA LYS A 90 2.50 -3.72 9.75
C LYS A 90 1.45 -4.10 10.81
N TRP A 91 0.17 -3.97 10.48
CA TRP A 91 -0.92 -4.30 11.40
C TRP A 91 -1.06 -5.80 11.65
N GLN A 92 -0.88 -6.63 10.61
CA GLN A 92 -0.83 -8.08 10.77
C GLN A 92 0.25 -8.49 11.77
N LYS A 93 1.49 -8.03 11.57
CA LYS A 93 2.61 -8.30 12.50
C LYS A 93 2.35 -7.82 13.92
N ASN A 94 1.63 -6.71 14.08
CA ASN A 94 1.26 -6.21 15.40
C ASN A 94 0.40 -7.23 16.16
N TRP A 95 -0.65 -7.74 15.51
CA TRP A 95 -1.55 -8.72 16.14
C TRP A 95 -0.89 -10.09 16.32
N GLU A 96 -0.11 -10.55 15.36
CA GLU A 96 0.73 -11.75 15.50
C GLU A 96 1.65 -11.64 16.73
N LYS A 97 2.21 -10.45 16.98
CA LYS A 97 3.05 -10.23 18.17
C LYS A 97 2.25 -10.26 19.48
N HIS A 98 1.01 -9.76 19.49
CA HIS A 98 0.14 -9.88 20.67
C HIS A 98 -0.20 -11.35 20.96
N ILE A 99 -0.50 -12.14 19.93
CA ILE A 99 -0.73 -13.59 20.04
C ILE A 99 0.52 -14.28 20.60
N ASP A 100 1.70 -14.03 20.02
CA ASP A 100 2.97 -14.58 20.50
C ASP A 100 3.18 -14.30 22.00
N MET A 101 2.84 -13.11 22.48
CA MET A 101 3.08 -12.76 23.88
C MET A 101 2.04 -13.42 24.80
N LEU A 102 0.78 -13.51 24.39
CA LEU A 102 -0.32 -13.98 25.25
C LEU A 102 -0.49 -15.50 25.24
N GLU A 103 -0.15 -16.20 24.16
CA GLU A 103 -0.46 -17.64 24.04
C GLU A 103 0.26 -18.50 25.08
N ASP A 104 1.51 -18.15 25.46
CA ASP A 104 2.35 -18.97 26.34
C ASP A 104 1.70 -19.26 27.69
N ILE A 105 0.92 -18.30 28.20
CA ILE A 105 0.28 -18.38 29.52
C ILE A 105 -1.14 -18.94 29.47
N VAL A 106 -1.80 -18.92 28.30
CA VAL A 106 -3.20 -19.35 28.14
C VAL A 106 -3.29 -20.73 27.50
N THR A 107 -2.69 -20.89 26.33
CA THR A 107 -2.84 -22.10 25.49
C THR A 107 -1.54 -22.86 25.28
N GLY A 108 -0.42 -22.33 25.81
CA GLY A 108 0.92 -22.77 25.43
C GLY A 108 1.32 -22.26 24.02
N PRO A 109 2.52 -22.63 23.55
CA PRO A 109 3.15 -22.02 22.37
C PRO A 109 2.67 -22.62 21.03
N ILE A 110 1.35 -22.81 20.86
CA ILE A 110 0.79 -23.50 19.69
C ILE A 110 1.07 -22.75 18.39
N TYR A 111 0.95 -21.42 18.36
CA TYR A 111 1.21 -20.59 17.19
C TYR A 111 2.69 -20.56 16.82
N LYS A 112 3.58 -20.58 17.81
CA LYS A 112 5.04 -20.67 17.60
C LYS A 112 5.53 -22.05 17.17
N THR A 113 4.74 -23.10 17.41
CA THR A 113 5.15 -24.48 17.13
C THR A 113 4.89 -24.79 15.65
N VAL A 114 5.91 -24.55 14.83
CA VAL A 114 5.86 -24.76 13.37
C VAL A 114 6.77 -25.89 12.93
N LEU A 115 6.32 -26.66 11.93
CA LEU A 115 7.10 -27.75 11.33
C LEU A 115 8.34 -27.23 10.58
N GLU A 116 8.19 -26.12 9.85
CA GLU A 116 9.27 -25.52 9.06
C GLU A 116 9.41 -24.02 9.37
N LYS A 117 10.63 -23.59 9.69
CA LYS A 117 10.91 -22.19 10.07
C LYS A 117 11.09 -21.26 8.88
N LYS A 118 11.32 -21.79 7.68
CA LYS A 118 11.48 -21.00 6.45
C LYS A 118 10.21 -21.12 5.63
N SER A 119 9.59 -19.99 5.32
CA SER A 119 8.41 -19.93 4.47
C SER A 119 8.41 -18.67 3.61
N PHE A 120 7.69 -18.74 2.50
CA PHE A 120 7.46 -17.57 1.67
C PHE A 120 6.35 -16.70 2.28
N SER A 121 6.66 -15.42 2.49
CA SER A 121 5.67 -14.46 2.96
C SER A 121 4.85 -13.94 1.78
N VAL A 122 3.55 -14.25 1.78
CA VAL A 122 2.58 -13.76 0.78
C VAL A 122 2.67 -12.24 0.62
N SER A 123 2.75 -11.50 1.73
CA SER A 123 2.85 -10.04 1.69
C SER A 123 4.17 -9.53 1.10
N ASN A 124 5.29 -10.25 1.29
CA ASN A 124 6.56 -9.91 0.62
C ASN A 124 6.49 -10.14 -0.89
N ILE A 125 5.94 -11.29 -1.31
CA ILE A 125 5.78 -11.58 -2.74
C ILE A 125 4.92 -10.50 -3.39
N ASN A 126 3.81 -10.12 -2.77
CA ASN A 126 2.93 -9.10 -3.32
C ASN A 126 3.59 -7.70 -3.38
N ILE A 127 4.45 -7.36 -2.42
CA ILE A 127 5.26 -6.12 -2.48
C ILE A 127 6.23 -6.15 -3.67
N ILE A 128 6.87 -7.29 -3.95
CA ILE A 128 7.78 -7.45 -5.09
C ILE A 128 7.01 -7.34 -6.41
N VAL A 129 5.90 -8.06 -6.56
CA VAL A 129 5.05 -8.01 -7.76
C VAL A 129 4.57 -6.58 -8.02
N ASN A 130 4.06 -5.91 -6.98
CA ASN A 130 3.61 -4.53 -7.11
C ASN A 130 4.77 -3.57 -7.46
N SER A 131 5.97 -3.78 -6.90
CA SER A 131 7.15 -3.00 -7.26
C SER A 131 7.51 -3.15 -8.75
N ALA A 132 7.34 -4.34 -9.33
CA ALA A 132 7.51 -4.55 -10.78
C ALA A 132 6.44 -3.80 -11.59
N VAL A 133 5.18 -3.78 -11.15
CA VAL A 133 4.10 -3.02 -11.79
C VAL A 133 4.40 -1.52 -11.77
N ILE A 134 4.86 -0.97 -10.64
CA ILE A 134 5.30 0.43 -10.53
C ILE A 134 6.44 0.70 -11.52
N ALA A 135 7.42 -0.19 -11.60
CA ALA A 135 8.55 -0.04 -12.53
C ALA A 135 8.08 0.02 -13.99
N ILE A 136 7.13 -0.83 -14.39
CA ILE A 136 6.54 -0.79 -15.74
C ILE A 136 5.89 0.56 -16.01
N TRP A 137 5.03 1.04 -15.10
CA TRP A 137 4.37 2.34 -15.27
C TRP A 137 5.36 3.51 -15.28
N ALA A 138 6.43 3.44 -14.48
CA ALA A 138 7.48 4.46 -14.47
C ALA A 138 8.27 4.47 -15.79
N LEU A 139 8.61 3.30 -16.33
CA LEU A 139 9.26 3.18 -17.64
C LEU A 139 8.37 3.77 -18.74
N LEU A 140 7.07 3.45 -18.76
CA LEU A 140 6.12 4.02 -19.71
C LEU A 140 5.97 5.55 -19.55
N PHE A 141 5.99 6.05 -18.31
CA PHE A 141 5.93 7.49 -18.02
C PHE A 141 7.14 8.22 -18.59
N PHE A 142 8.35 7.69 -18.37
CA PHE A 142 9.58 8.27 -18.92
C PHE A 142 9.68 8.11 -20.44
N ASP A 143 9.25 6.97 -21.01
CA ASP A 143 9.16 6.80 -22.46
C ASP A 143 8.26 7.87 -23.10
N PHE A 144 7.08 8.12 -22.54
CA PHE A 144 6.18 9.14 -23.04
C PHE A 144 6.80 10.55 -22.95
N LEU A 145 7.44 10.89 -21.82
CA LEU A 145 8.06 12.20 -21.61
C LEU A 145 9.31 12.43 -22.46
N PHE A 146 10.18 11.45 -22.63
CA PHE A 146 11.46 11.64 -23.30
C PHE A 146 11.43 11.28 -24.78
N VAL A 147 10.65 10.28 -25.17
CA VAL A 147 10.57 9.84 -26.56
C VAL A 147 9.43 10.59 -27.24
N LYS A 148 8.18 10.38 -26.79
CA LYS A 148 7.02 10.95 -27.48
C LYS A 148 6.95 12.48 -27.41
N MET A 149 7.37 13.11 -26.31
CA MET A 149 7.39 14.58 -26.20
C MET A 149 8.55 15.21 -26.99
N SER A 150 9.75 14.61 -26.98
CA SER A 150 10.91 15.17 -27.68
C SER A 150 10.77 15.10 -29.19
N PHE A 151 10.18 14.03 -29.75
CA PHE A 151 9.98 13.89 -31.20
C PHE A 151 8.91 14.84 -31.78
N LYS A 152 8.00 15.38 -30.94
CA LYS A 152 7.03 16.42 -31.35
C LYS A 152 7.58 17.84 -31.24
N CYS A 153 8.79 18.00 -30.71
CA CYS A 153 9.42 19.27 -30.43
C CYS A 153 10.14 19.78 -31.68
N ASP A 154 9.38 20.13 -32.72
CA ASP A 154 9.93 20.83 -33.89
C ASP A 154 9.47 22.30 -33.91
N SER A 155 10.47 23.17 -33.78
CA SER A 155 10.60 24.63 -33.99
C SER A 155 9.55 25.63 -33.47
N HIS A 156 8.27 25.29 -33.24
CA HIS A 156 7.25 26.25 -32.76
C HIS A 156 6.10 25.62 -31.95
N CYS A 157 6.40 24.69 -31.03
CA CYS A 157 5.34 24.09 -30.18
C CYS A 157 5.48 24.51 -28.70
N LYS A 158 4.41 25.12 -28.16
CA LYS A 158 4.26 25.27 -26.70
C LYS A 158 4.20 23.87 -26.08
N PRO A 159 4.80 23.65 -24.90
CA PRO A 159 4.60 22.39 -24.21
C PRO A 159 3.11 22.18 -23.96
N ASP A 160 2.62 20.96 -24.16
CA ASP A 160 1.22 20.64 -23.96
C ASP A 160 0.87 20.87 -22.48
N LEU A 161 0.14 21.95 -22.23
CA LEU A 161 -0.22 22.39 -20.88
C LEU A 161 -0.95 21.27 -20.11
N LEU A 162 -1.71 20.43 -20.79
CA LEU A 162 -2.43 19.31 -20.16
C LEU A 162 -1.46 18.23 -19.66
N ILE A 163 -0.39 17.95 -20.39
CA ILE A 163 0.66 17.00 -19.98
C ILE A 163 1.39 17.54 -18.75
N ILE A 164 1.76 18.82 -18.75
CA ILE A 164 2.41 19.46 -17.59
C ILE A 164 1.49 19.41 -16.36
N ILE A 165 0.22 19.77 -16.51
CA ILE A 165 -0.76 19.71 -15.42
C ILE A 165 -0.91 18.28 -14.92
N ALA A 166 -1.01 17.29 -15.81
CA ALA A 166 -1.11 15.88 -15.42
C ALA A 166 0.14 15.39 -14.67
N CYS A 167 1.34 15.80 -15.09
CA CYS A 167 2.58 15.53 -14.35
C CYS A 167 2.50 16.12 -12.93
N LEU A 168 2.18 17.42 -12.82
CA LEU A 168 2.10 18.11 -11.54
C LEU A 168 1.08 17.46 -10.60
N ILE A 169 -0.12 17.14 -11.10
CA ILE A 169 -1.15 16.44 -10.32
C ILE A 169 -0.62 15.08 -9.86
N THR A 170 0.03 14.32 -10.74
CA THR A 170 0.58 13.00 -10.40
C THR A 170 1.63 13.11 -9.30
N PHE A 171 2.60 14.02 -9.44
CA PHE A 171 3.63 14.25 -8.42
C PHE A 171 3.03 14.73 -7.09
N ILE A 172 2.04 15.63 -7.12
CA ILE A 172 1.34 16.10 -5.91
C ILE A 172 0.62 14.93 -5.25
N CYS A 173 -0.13 14.11 -6.00
CA CYS A 173 -0.81 12.94 -5.46
C CYS A 173 0.18 11.96 -4.82
N LEU A 174 1.27 11.62 -5.51
CA LEU A 174 2.30 10.73 -4.97
C LEU A 174 2.97 11.32 -3.72
N ALA A 175 3.25 12.63 -3.72
CA ALA A 175 3.84 13.30 -2.56
C ALA A 175 2.88 13.32 -1.36
N LEU A 176 1.59 13.58 -1.58
CA LEU A 176 0.57 13.54 -0.54
C LEU A 176 0.37 12.13 0.03
N MET A 177 0.53 11.10 -0.80
CA MET A 177 0.49 9.70 -0.36
C MET A 177 1.70 9.32 0.51
N VAL A 178 2.91 9.73 0.12
CA VAL A 178 4.16 9.29 0.77
C VAL A 178 4.55 10.15 1.97
N TRP A 179 4.41 11.48 1.85
CA TRP A 179 4.86 12.45 2.86
C TRP A 179 3.74 13.27 3.49
N GLY A 180 2.58 13.32 2.84
CA GLY A 180 1.43 14.08 3.31
C GLY A 180 0.45 13.25 4.16
N PRO A 181 -0.87 13.54 4.05
CA PRO A 181 -1.89 12.92 4.90
C PRO A 181 -2.04 11.41 4.69
N GLY A 182 -1.50 10.85 3.61
CA GLY A 182 -1.45 9.40 3.40
C GLY A 182 -0.57 8.66 4.42
N LYS A 183 0.34 9.36 5.09
CA LYS A 183 1.21 8.80 6.12
C LYS A 183 0.75 9.21 7.52
N THR A 184 -0.06 8.37 8.15
CA THR A 184 -0.42 8.56 9.56
C THR A 184 0.73 8.10 10.47
N GLY A 185 1.45 9.07 11.03
CA GLY A 185 2.38 8.89 12.15
C GLY A 185 3.87 8.89 11.78
N SER A 186 4.48 10.07 11.73
CA SER A 186 5.92 10.26 11.83
C SER A 186 6.23 11.24 12.97
N ILE A 187 5.99 10.82 14.21
CA ILE A 187 6.71 11.40 15.34
C ILE A 187 7.47 10.25 15.97
N ARG A 188 8.80 10.30 15.81
CA ARG A 188 9.77 9.47 16.53
C ARG A 188 9.57 9.72 18.03
N LYS A 189 8.62 9.02 18.65
CA LYS A 189 8.71 8.67 20.06
C LYS A 189 9.11 7.19 20.09
N PRO A 190 9.89 6.74 21.09
CA PRO A 190 10.02 5.30 21.33
C PRO A 190 8.60 4.72 21.33
N PHE A 191 8.39 3.55 20.72
CA PHE A 191 7.08 2.90 20.75
C PHE A 191 6.69 2.64 22.21
N SER A 192 5.96 3.58 22.80
CA SER A 192 5.29 3.48 24.07
C SER A 192 3.84 3.19 23.77
N PHE A 193 3.31 2.08 24.26
CA PHE A 193 1.86 1.88 24.31
C PHE A 193 1.31 2.95 25.27
N VAL A 194 0.84 4.08 24.74
CA VAL A 194 0.13 5.08 25.54
C VAL A 194 -1.33 4.66 25.56
N LYS A 195 -1.80 4.20 26.72
CA LYS A 195 -3.23 4.02 26.97
C LYS A 195 -3.88 5.39 26.80
N ARG A 196 -4.84 5.52 25.88
CA ARG A 196 -5.61 6.77 25.74
C ARG A 196 -6.41 6.97 27.03
N GLU A 197 -6.17 8.07 27.73
CA GLU A 197 -6.99 8.45 28.88
C GLU A 197 -8.40 8.81 28.37
N ILE A 198 -9.40 8.14 28.95
CA ILE A 198 -10.81 8.42 28.70
C ILE A 198 -11.26 9.31 29.85
N SER A 199 -11.48 10.59 29.58
CA SER A 199 -12.17 11.48 30.50
C SER A 199 -13.66 11.45 30.18
N TYR A 200 -14.46 11.02 31.14
CA TYR A 200 -15.91 11.26 31.12
C TYR A 200 -16.15 12.67 31.66
N LYS A 201 -16.86 13.50 30.91
CA LYS A 201 -17.47 14.71 31.50
C LYS A 201 -18.66 14.24 32.32
N ASN A 202 -18.67 14.59 33.62
CA ASN A 202 -19.85 14.44 34.48
C ASN A 202 -21.04 15.21 33.90
#